data_AF-A0A2G8JYB2-F1
#
_entry.id   AF-A0A2G8JYB2-F1
#
_cell.length_a   1.000
_cell.length_b   1.000
_cell.length_c   1.000
_cell.angle_alpha   90.00
_cell.angle_beta   90.00
_cell.angle_gamma   90.00
#
_symmetry.space_group_name_H-M   'P 1'
#
loop_
_entity.id
_entity.type
_entity.pdbx_description
1 polymer ?
#
loop_
_entity_poly.entity_id
_entity_poly.type
_entity_poly.pdbx_seq_one_letter_code
_entity_poly.pdbx_strand_id
1 'polypeptide(L)'
;MGLCKCPKRKVTNLFCFEHRVNVCEHCMVLNHPKCVVKSYLQWLQDSDYNSTCLLCNKDLSEGDVVRLLCYDVFHWECLDKYAEQMPPNTAPAGYSCPSCNTCIFPQENMVAPVAEKLREHLKAVTWARGGLGLPV
;
A
#
# COMPACT_ATOMS: atom_id res chain seq x y z
N MET A 1 -0.44 18.89 9.89
CA MET A 1 0.47 17.84 10.41
C MET A 1 0.10 17.57 11.86
N GLY A 2 0.12 16.30 12.28
CA GLY A 2 -0.25 15.87 13.64
C GLY A 2 0.69 14.82 14.19
N LEU A 3 0.44 14.36 15.43
CA LEU A 3 1.17 13.26 16.04
C LEU A 3 0.35 11.98 15.95
N CYS A 4 0.99 10.89 15.53
CA CYS A 4 0.38 9.58 15.63
C CYS A 4 0.07 9.24 17.09
N LYS A 5 -1.09 8.62 17.35
CA LYS A 5 -1.54 8.27 18.70
C LYS A 5 -0.84 7.05 19.32
N CYS A 6 0.03 6.36 18.59
CA CYS A 6 0.79 5.25 19.14
C CYS A 6 1.92 5.69 20.09
N PRO A 7 2.50 4.77 20.88
CA PRO A 7 3.60 5.10 21.81
C PRO A 7 4.81 5.77 21.14
N LYS A 8 5.06 5.53 19.84
CA LYS A 8 6.16 6.16 19.10
C LYS A 8 5.95 7.65 18.85
N ARG A 9 4.72 8.17 18.95
CA ARG A 9 4.33 9.58 18.79
C ARG A 9 4.99 10.28 17.59
N LYS A 10 5.14 9.58 16.46
CA LYS A 10 5.76 10.13 15.26
C LYS A 10 4.91 11.27 14.68
N VAL A 11 5.57 12.35 14.27
CA VAL A 11 4.95 13.39 13.44
C VAL A 11 4.54 12.76 12.11
N THR A 12 3.33 13.07 11.67
CA THR A 12 2.75 12.49 10.46
C THR A 12 1.75 13.47 9.85
N ASN A 13 1.64 13.45 8.53
CA ASN A 13 0.54 14.08 7.80
C ASN A 13 -0.52 13.04 7.38
N LEU A 14 -0.37 11.77 7.75
CA LEU A 14 -1.27 10.68 7.38
C LEU A 14 -2.38 10.50 8.41
N PHE A 15 -3.57 10.21 7.91
CA PHE A 15 -4.80 10.12 8.68
C PHE A 15 -5.62 8.92 8.24
N CYS A 16 -6.04 8.10 9.19
CA CYS A 16 -6.95 7.00 8.94
C CYS A 16 -8.39 7.52 8.92
N PHE A 17 -9.09 7.33 7.81
CA PHE A 17 -10.43 7.89 7.60
C PHE A 17 -11.49 7.12 8.41
N GLU A 18 -11.32 5.81 8.52
CA GLU A 18 -12.20 4.94 9.31
C GLU A 18 -12.14 5.26 10.81
N HIS A 19 -10.94 5.34 11.38
CA HIS A 19 -10.74 5.53 12.82
C HIS A 19 -10.60 7.00 13.23
N ARG A 20 -10.58 7.91 12.25
CA ARG A 20 -10.45 9.37 12.43
C ARG A 20 -9.26 9.75 13.32
N VAL A 21 -8.10 9.18 13.01
CA VAL A 21 -6.89 9.35 13.81
C VAL A 21 -5.63 9.50 12.95
N ASN A 22 -4.69 10.33 13.41
CA ASN A 22 -3.36 10.45 12.81
C ASN A 22 -2.59 9.13 12.98
N VAL A 23 -2.02 8.60 11.89
CA VAL A 23 -1.32 7.32 11.86
C VAL A 23 0.09 7.47 11.30
N CYS A 24 1.03 6.69 11.81
CA CYS A 24 2.36 6.53 11.21
C CYS A 24 2.43 5.20 10.48
N GLU A 25 3.45 4.99 9.64
CA GLU A 25 3.62 3.75 8.89
C GLU A 25 3.65 2.48 9.73
N HIS A 26 4.17 2.54 10.95
CA HIS A 26 4.17 1.38 11.85
C HIS A 26 2.75 0.99 12.23
N CYS A 27 1.87 1.96 12.47
CA CYS A 27 0.47 1.71 12.76
C CYS A 27 -0.29 1.24 11.53
N MET A 28 0.06 1.75 10.34
CA MET A 28 -0.55 1.28 9.09
C MET A 28 -0.30 -0.20 8.85
N VAL A 29 0.89 -0.69 9.16
CA VAL A 29 1.20 -2.12 9.01
C VAL A 29 0.56 -2.97 10.12
N LEU A 30 0.60 -2.51 11.37
CA LEU A 30 0.23 -3.35 12.52
C LEU A 30 -1.25 -3.29 12.89
N ASN A 31 -1.86 -2.11 12.87
CA ASN A 31 -3.19 -1.88 13.43
C ASN A 31 -4.20 -1.38 12.39
N HIS A 32 -3.73 -0.88 11.25
CA HIS A 32 -4.58 -0.37 10.17
C HIS A 32 -4.21 -0.97 8.80
N PRO A 33 -4.00 -2.29 8.67
CA PRO A 33 -3.55 -2.90 7.41
C PRO A 33 -4.56 -2.69 6.29
N LYS A 34 -5.86 -2.76 6.62
CA LYS A 34 -6.98 -2.65 5.68
C LYS A 34 -7.56 -1.25 5.57
N CYS A 35 -7.20 -0.33 6.47
CA CYS A 35 -7.89 0.94 6.55
C CYS A 35 -7.54 1.89 5.38
N VAL A 36 -8.49 2.71 4.97
CA VAL A 36 -8.21 3.84 4.09
C VAL A 36 -7.43 4.91 4.85
N VAL A 37 -6.21 5.18 4.37
CA VAL A 37 -5.31 6.18 4.94
C VAL A 37 -4.86 7.11 3.83
N LYS A 38 -5.11 8.42 4.00
CA LYS A 38 -4.66 9.48 3.10
C LYS A 38 -4.07 10.62 3.91
N SER A 39 -3.75 11.74 3.27
CA SER A 39 -3.29 12.92 3.99
C SER A 39 -4.41 13.51 4.86
N TYR A 40 -4.04 14.13 5.98
CA TYR A 40 -4.98 14.85 6.84
C TYR A 40 -5.64 16.03 6.11
N LEU A 41 -4.94 16.64 5.15
CA LEU A 41 -5.52 17.69 4.30
C LEU A 41 -6.65 17.14 3.43
N GLN A 42 -6.46 15.95 2.85
CA GLN A 42 -7.52 15.28 2.10
C GLN A 42 -8.74 15.04 2.98
N TRP A 43 -8.56 14.55 4.21
CA TRP A 43 -9.67 14.31 5.13
C TRP A 43 -10.46 15.58 5.48
N LEU A 44 -9.77 16.73 5.61
CA LEU A 44 -10.43 18.03 5.84
C LEU A 44 -11.21 18.53 4.63
N GLN A 45 -10.77 18.19 3.42
CA GLN A 45 -11.41 18.59 2.16
C GLN A 45 -12.58 17.68 1.80
N ASP A 46 -12.37 16.37 1.95
CA ASP A 46 -13.31 15.33 1.63
C ASP A 46 -13.08 14.15 2.57
N SER A 47 -14.04 13.92 3.48
CA SER A 47 -13.96 12.83 4.45
C SER A 47 -14.54 11.51 3.92
N ASP A 48 -15.11 11.50 2.72
CA ASP A 48 -15.65 10.30 2.11
C ASP A 48 -14.51 9.36 1.73
N TYR A 49 -14.74 8.06 1.91
CA TYR A 49 -13.78 7.03 1.58
C TYR A 49 -14.48 5.77 1.09
N ASN A 50 -13.74 4.99 0.30
CA ASN A 50 -14.18 3.69 -0.20
C ASN A 50 -13.27 2.59 0.36
N SER A 51 -13.85 1.67 1.16
CA SER A 51 -13.17 0.52 1.75
C SER A 51 -13.17 -0.72 0.83
N THR A 52 -13.43 -0.55 -0.47
CA THR A 52 -13.41 -1.65 -1.44
C THR A 52 -12.11 -1.70 -2.23
N CYS A 53 -11.70 -2.91 -2.61
CA CYS A 53 -10.60 -3.13 -3.51
C CYS A 53 -10.98 -2.71 -4.93
N LEU A 54 -10.29 -1.75 -5.53
CA LEU A 54 -10.60 -1.23 -6.87
C LEU A 54 -10.44 -2.26 -8.00
N LEU A 55 -9.75 -3.37 -7.76
CA LEU A 55 -9.54 -4.43 -8.76
C LEU A 55 -10.72 -5.41 -8.83
N CYS A 56 -11.43 -5.64 -7.72
CA CYS A 56 -12.55 -6.60 -7.68
C CYS A 56 -13.87 -6.03 -7.17
N ASN A 57 -13.89 -4.77 -6.72
CA ASN A 57 -15.04 -4.05 -6.15
C ASN A 57 -15.68 -4.74 -4.93
N LYS A 58 -14.92 -5.58 -4.21
CA LYS A 58 -15.33 -6.21 -2.94
C LYS A 58 -14.70 -5.51 -1.75
N ASP A 59 -15.28 -5.66 -0.56
CA ASP A 59 -14.76 -5.02 0.64
C ASP A 59 -13.38 -5.56 1.02
N LEU A 60 -12.47 -4.67 1.43
CA LEU A 60 -11.09 -5.01 1.82
C LEU A 60 -11.03 -5.94 3.06
N SER A 61 -12.12 -6.06 3.82
CA SER A 61 -12.23 -7.02 4.90
C SER A 61 -12.33 -8.47 4.44
N GLU A 62 -12.76 -8.73 3.20
CA GLU A 62 -13.06 -10.08 2.69
C GLU A 62 -11.83 -10.95 2.39
N GLY A 63 -10.61 -10.40 2.42
CA GLY A 63 -9.41 -11.18 2.14
C GLY A 63 -8.12 -10.59 2.70
N ASP A 64 -7.01 -11.19 2.32
CA ASP A 64 -5.68 -10.65 2.60
C ASP A 64 -5.40 -9.46 1.70
N VAL A 65 -4.82 -8.42 2.31
CA VAL A 65 -4.55 -7.16 1.63
C VAL A 65 -3.07 -6.86 1.58
N VAL A 66 -2.71 -6.06 0.59
CA VAL A 66 -1.40 -5.45 0.45
C VAL A 66 -1.57 -3.94 0.37
N ARG A 67 -0.73 -3.21 1.09
CA ARG A 67 -0.64 -1.75 1.00
C ARG A 67 0.56 -1.37 0.14
N LEU A 68 0.32 -0.55 -0.87
CA LEU A 68 1.36 -0.03 -1.75
C LEU A 68 2.06 1.18 -1.13
N LEU A 69 3.15 1.65 -1.75
CA LEU A 69 3.91 2.82 -1.31
C LEU A 69 3.12 4.14 -1.38
N CYS A 70 2.14 4.21 -2.27
CA CYS A 70 1.18 5.32 -2.33
C CYS A 70 0.09 5.25 -1.24
N TYR A 71 0.13 4.23 -0.38
CA TYR A 71 -0.83 3.90 0.67
C TYR A 71 -2.18 3.36 0.23
N ASP A 72 -2.41 3.20 -1.08
CA ASP A 72 -3.59 2.47 -1.58
C ASP A 72 -3.52 1.00 -1.16
N VAL A 73 -4.68 0.41 -0.91
CA VAL A 73 -4.85 -0.96 -0.42
C VAL A 73 -5.62 -1.78 -1.43
N PHE A 74 -5.11 -2.97 -1.73
CA PHE A 74 -5.75 -3.93 -2.63
C PHE A 74 -5.75 -5.30 -1.96
N HIS A 75 -6.65 -6.17 -2.39
CA HIS A 75 -6.48 -7.60 -2.11
C HIS A 75 -5.20 -8.10 -2.76
N TRP A 76 -4.40 -8.88 -2.01
CA TRP A 76 -3.13 -9.39 -2.52
C TRP A 76 -3.34 -10.23 -3.78
N GLU A 77 -4.30 -11.17 -3.76
CA GLU A 77 -4.63 -12.00 -4.93
C GLU A 77 -5.05 -11.17 -6.15
N CYS A 78 -5.70 -10.03 -5.94
CA CYS A 78 -6.11 -9.16 -7.04
C CYS A 78 -4.90 -8.46 -7.65
N LEU A 79 -3.99 -7.94 -6.83
CA LEU A 79 -2.78 -7.30 -7.31
C LEU A 79 -1.87 -8.30 -8.03
N ASP A 80 -1.75 -9.52 -7.48
CA ASP A 80 -0.94 -10.59 -8.07
C ASP A 80 -1.45 -10.95 -9.47
N LYS A 81 -2.76 -11.25 -9.60
CA LYS A 81 -3.40 -11.52 -10.90
C LYS A 81 -3.27 -10.36 -11.88
N TYR A 82 -3.35 -9.11 -11.40
CA TYR A 82 -3.18 -7.92 -12.22
C TYR A 82 -1.76 -7.83 -12.79
N ALA A 83 -0.76 -8.11 -11.96
CA ALA A 83 0.65 -8.10 -12.37
C ALA A 83 1.01 -9.27 -13.30
N GLU A 84 0.45 -10.46 -13.07
CA GLU A 84 0.65 -11.64 -13.93
C GLU A 84 0.10 -11.46 -15.35
N GLN A 85 -0.91 -10.61 -15.53
CA GLN A 85 -1.47 -10.30 -16.85
C GLN A 85 -0.59 -9.35 -17.67
N MET A 86 0.44 -8.74 -17.06
CA MET A 86 1.34 -7.87 -17.79
C MET A 86 2.28 -8.66 -18.71
N PRO A 87 2.75 -8.06 -19.82
CA PRO A 87 3.70 -8.71 -20.71
C PRO A 87 4.94 -9.24 -19.97
N PRO A 88 5.51 -10.38 -20.37
CA PRO A 88 6.67 -10.97 -19.69
C PRO A 88 7.94 -10.10 -19.76
N ASN A 89 7.99 -9.13 -20.69
CA ASN A 89 9.07 -8.15 -20.84
C ASN A 89 8.78 -6.82 -20.11
N THR A 90 7.79 -6.79 -19.23
CA THR A 90 7.44 -5.58 -18.46
C THR A 90 8.62 -5.21 -17.57
N ALA A 91 9.18 -4.02 -17.81
CA ALA A 91 10.21 -3.47 -16.94
C ALA A 91 9.64 -3.22 -15.53
N PRO A 92 10.45 -3.22 -14.46
CA PRO A 92 9.99 -2.97 -13.10
C PRO A 92 9.13 -1.69 -12.96
N ALA A 93 9.49 -0.62 -13.67
CA ALA A 93 8.73 0.63 -13.68
C ALA A 93 7.33 0.52 -14.29
N GLY A 94 7.04 -0.53 -15.07
CA GLY A 94 5.73 -0.80 -15.64
C GLY A 94 4.71 -1.33 -14.62
N TYR A 95 5.20 -1.96 -13.53
CA TYR A 95 4.34 -2.40 -12.44
C TYR A 95 3.99 -1.20 -11.54
N SER A 96 2.79 -0.70 -11.72
CA SER A 96 2.31 0.52 -11.07
C SER A 96 0.98 0.30 -10.37
N CYS A 97 0.67 1.16 -9.40
CA CYS A 97 -0.61 1.17 -8.71
C CYS A 97 -1.74 1.40 -9.73
N PRO A 98 -2.76 0.53 -9.77
CA PRO A 98 -3.91 0.70 -10.68
C PRO A 98 -4.68 2.01 -10.49
N SER A 99 -4.57 2.66 -9.32
CA SER A 99 -5.29 3.90 -9.01
C SER A 99 -4.52 5.17 -9.35
N CYS A 100 -3.23 5.23 -9.02
CA CYS A 100 -2.43 6.45 -9.13
C CYS A 100 -1.20 6.31 -10.02
N ASN A 101 -1.00 5.17 -10.67
CA ASN A 101 0.10 4.87 -11.58
C ASN A 101 1.51 5.05 -10.96
N THR A 102 1.60 5.06 -9.63
CA THR A 102 2.88 5.11 -8.90
C THR A 102 3.53 3.73 -8.92
N CYS A 103 4.84 3.66 -9.20
CA CYS A 103 5.60 2.41 -9.19
C CYS A 103 5.43 1.67 -7.86
N ILE A 104 5.17 0.36 -7.93
CA ILE A 104 4.94 -0.46 -6.72
C ILE A 104 6.24 -0.92 -6.07
N PHE A 105 7.36 -0.91 -6.79
CA PHE A 105 8.64 -1.40 -6.27
C PHE A 105 9.30 -0.38 -5.34
N PRO A 106 9.61 -0.76 -4.09
CA PRO A 106 10.38 0.09 -3.19
C PRO A 106 11.83 0.21 -3.64
N GLN A 107 12.43 1.40 -3.51
CA GLN A 107 13.85 1.60 -3.73
C GLN A 107 14.68 0.76 -2.76
N GLU A 108 15.86 0.27 -3.15
CA GLU A 108 16.68 -0.65 -2.33
C GLU A 108 17.03 -0.08 -0.95
N ASN A 109 17.34 1.21 -0.88
CA ASN A 109 17.71 1.92 0.35
C ASN A 109 16.51 2.47 1.15
N MET A 110 15.27 2.22 0.71
CA MET A 110 14.08 2.72 1.40
C MET A 110 13.78 1.88 2.66
N VAL A 111 14.03 2.46 3.83
CA VAL A 111 13.73 1.85 5.13
C VAL A 111 12.45 2.46 5.68
N ALA A 112 11.32 1.85 5.35
CA ALA A 112 9.98 2.28 5.74
C ALA A 112 9.11 1.05 6.03
N PRO A 113 8.36 0.99 7.15
CA PRO A 113 7.59 -0.22 7.51
C PRO A 113 6.65 -0.71 6.41
N VAL A 114 6.00 0.21 5.67
CA VAL A 114 5.12 -0.16 4.56
C VAL A 114 5.93 -0.79 3.42
N ALA A 115 7.09 -0.20 3.10
CA ALA A 115 7.99 -0.73 2.08
C ALA A 115 8.53 -2.12 2.44
N GLU A 116 8.91 -2.34 3.70
CA GLU A 116 9.36 -3.65 4.18
C GLU A 116 8.26 -4.70 4.06
N LYS A 117 7.03 -4.37 4.51
CA LYS A 117 5.90 -5.29 4.40
C LYS A 117 5.58 -5.61 2.93
N LEU A 118 5.59 -4.61 2.06
CA LEU A 118 5.37 -4.80 0.62
C LEU A 118 6.44 -5.70 -0.01
N ARG A 119 7.72 -5.55 0.38
CA ARG A 119 8.79 -6.44 -0.10
C ARG A 119 8.56 -7.89 0.29
N GLU A 120 7.99 -8.17 1.46
CA GLU A 120 7.67 -9.56 1.86
C GLU A 120 6.69 -10.21 0.89
N HIS A 121 5.64 -9.49 0.49
CA HIS A 121 4.68 -9.97 -0.50
C HIS A 121 5.33 -10.13 -1.88
N LEU A 122 6.07 -9.12 -2.35
CA LEU A 122 6.73 -9.15 -3.66
C LEU A 122 7.79 -10.26 -3.78
N LYS A 123 8.48 -10.62 -2.69
CA LYS A 123 9.43 -11.76 -2.69
C LYS A 123 8.77 -13.11 -2.94
N ALA A 124 7.47 -13.24 -2.70
CA ALA A 124 6.74 -14.50 -2.84
C ALA A 124 6.34 -14.80 -4.29
N VAL A 125 6.45 -13.84 -5.21
CA VAL A 125 5.96 -13.95 -6.60
C VAL A 125 7.08 -13.78 -7.62
N THR A 126 6.97 -14.49 -8.74
CA THR A 126 8.04 -14.59 -9.74
C THR A 126 8.19 -13.32 -10.58
N TRP A 127 7.07 -12.71 -10.97
CA TRP A 127 7.04 -11.49 -11.79
C TRP A 127 7.73 -10.30 -11.09
N ALA A 128 7.79 -10.30 -9.76
CA ALA A 128 8.39 -9.22 -8.98
C ALA A 128 9.90 -9.36 -8.75
N ARG A 129 10.50 -10.54 -9.01
CA ARG A 129 11.91 -10.80 -8.69
C ARG A 129 12.86 -9.83 -9.37
N GLY A 130 12.65 -9.56 -10.66
CA GLY A 130 13.45 -8.60 -11.43
C GLY A 130 13.36 -7.17 -10.88
N GLY A 131 12.18 -6.74 -10.40
CA GLY A 131 12.00 -5.42 -9.81
C GLY A 131 12.58 -5.26 -8.40
N LEU A 132 12.88 -6.37 -7.72
CA LEU A 132 13.58 -6.39 -6.43
C LEU A 132 15.09 -6.62 -6.57
N GLY A 133 15.63 -6.72 -7.79
CA GLY A 133 17.03 -7.07 -8.02
C GLY A 133 17.39 -8.50 -7.58
N LEU A 134 16.39 -9.38 -7.45
CA LEU A 134 16.59 -10.77 -7.05
C LEU A 134 16.87 -11.64 -8.28
N PRO A 135 17.67 -12.72 -8.14
CA PRO A 135 17.88 -13.66 -9.24
C PRO A 135 16.54 -14.28 -9.65
N VAL A 136 16.30 -14.24 -10.96
CA VAL A 136 15.14 -14.83 -11.65
C VAL A 136 15.32 -16.34 -11.85
#